data_AF-A0A388SKG6-F1
#
_entry.id   AF-A0A388SKG6-F1
#
_cell.length_a   1.000
_cell.length_b   1.000
_cell.length_c   1.000
_cell.angle_alpha   90.00
_cell.angle_beta   90.00
_cell.angle_gamma   90.00
#
_symmetry.space_group_name_H-M   'P 1'
#
loop_
_entity.id
_entity.type
_entity.pdbx_description
1 polymer ?
#
loop_
_entity_poly.entity_id
_entity_poly.type
_entity_poly.pdbx_seq_one_letter_code
_entity_poly.pdbx_strand_id
1 'polypeptide(L)' 'MTTVIPHSELVKRAAAWVAERRAEQPSRPLSDIVDEAGARFNLGPMETEMLLDLFRTCHNDHTQG' A
#
# COMPACT_ATOMS: atom_id res chain seq x y z
N MET A 1 25.62 -17.00 -4.02
CA MET A 1 24.87 -16.35 -2.94
C MET A 1 23.75 -15.57 -3.59
N THR A 2 22.55 -16.16 -3.69
CA THR A 2 21.39 -15.45 -4.23
C THR A 2 20.67 -14.81 -3.05
N THR A 3 20.87 -13.51 -2.85
CA THR A 3 19.98 -12.74 -1.98
C THR A 3 18.66 -12.68 -2.73
N VAL A 4 17.84 -13.72 -2.56
CA VAL A 4 16.43 -13.66 -2.92
C VAL A 4 15.88 -12.53 -2.09
N ILE A 5 15.74 -11.35 -2.69
CA ILE A 5 15.03 -10.26 -2.05
C ILE A 5 13.62 -10.82 -1.84
N PRO A 6 13.23 -11.11 -0.59
CA PRO A 6 11.95 -11.75 -0.37
C PRO A 6 10.89 -10.76 -0.82
N HIS A 7 9.86 -11.27 -1.46
CA HIS A 7 8.72 -10.50 -1.96
C HIS A 7 8.18 -9.50 -0.90
N SER A 8 8.30 -9.84 0.39
CA SER A 8 8.01 -8.94 1.52
C SER A 8 8.80 -7.62 1.55
N GLU A 9 10.01 -7.54 1.03
CA GLU A 9 10.78 -6.28 1.01
C GLU A 9 10.20 -5.28 -0.01
N LEU A 10 9.67 -5.76 -1.13
CA LEU A 10 8.96 -4.91 -2.10
C LEU A 10 7.66 -4.38 -1.50
N VAL A 11 6.89 -5.26 -0.82
CA VAL A 11 5.67 -4.90 -0.10
C VAL A 11 5.95 -3.87 1.01
N LYS A 12 7.02 -4.04 1.80
CA LYS A 12 7.42 -3.08 2.83
C LYS A 12 7.79 -1.72 2.25
N ARG A 13 8.55 -1.69 1.15
CA ARG A 13 8.93 -0.44 0.48
C ARG A 13 7.70 0.26 -0.12
N ALA A 14 6.78 -0.49 -0.69
CA ALA A 14 5.51 0.04 -1.17
C ALA A 14 4.67 0.61 -0.03
N ALA A 15 4.54 -0.10 1.09
CA ALA A 15 3.81 0.37 2.26
C ALA A 15 4.40 1.67 2.85
N ALA A 16 5.73 1.75 2.95
CA ALA A 16 6.41 2.97 3.37
C ALA A 16 6.11 4.13 2.41
N TRP A 17 6.24 3.89 1.11
CA TRP A 17 5.96 4.90 0.08
C TRP A 17 4.51 5.38 0.10
N VAL A 18 3.54 4.47 0.28
CA VAL A 18 2.12 4.80 0.41
C VAL A 18 1.87 5.67 1.65
N ALA A 19 2.50 5.35 2.77
CA ALA A 19 2.39 6.14 4.00
C ALA A 19 2.98 7.56 3.84
N GLU A 20 4.14 7.68 3.20
CA GLU A 20 4.76 8.97 2.87
C GLU A 20 3.86 9.79 1.96
N ARG A 21 3.37 9.19 0.87
CA ARG A 21 2.46 9.86 -0.07
C ARG A 21 1.16 10.31 0.57
N ARG A 22 0.61 9.52 1.48
CA ARG A 22 -0.58 9.89 2.24
C ARG A 22 -0.31 11.06 3.20
N ALA A 23 0.90 11.15 3.75
CA ALA A 23 1.31 12.28 4.60
C ALA A 23 1.54 13.56 3.77
N GLU A 24 2.12 13.44 2.58
CA GLU A 24 2.30 14.56 1.65
C GLU A 24 0.98 15.03 1.02
N GLN A 25 0.09 14.09 0.71
CA GLN A 25 -1.15 14.32 -0.03
C GLN A 25 -2.34 13.62 0.65
N PRO A 26 -2.81 14.11 1.81
CA PRO A 26 -3.95 13.53 2.51
C PRO A 26 -5.27 13.64 1.72
N SER A 27 -5.31 14.53 0.72
CA SER A 27 -6.44 14.71 -0.18
C SER A 27 -6.53 13.66 -1.29
N ARG A 28 -5.46 12.91 -1.56
CA ARG A 28 -5.49 11.85 -2.58
C ARG A 28 -6.17 10.59 -2.03
N PRO A 29 -6.99 9.91 -2.86
CA PRO A 29 -7.55 8.64 -2.48
C PRO A 29 -6.45 7.59 -2.38
N LEU A 30 -6.50 6.80 -1.30
CA LEU A 30 -5.55 5.73 -1.01
C LEU A 30 -5.43 4.71 -2.16
N SER A 31 -6.55 4.44 -2.86
CA SER A 31 -6.56 3.55 -4.03
C SER A 31 -5.60 3.99 -5.13
N ASP A 32 -5.50 5.29 -5.39
CA ASP A 32 -4.63 5.87 -6.41
C ASP A 32 -3.16 5.70 -6.01
N ILE A 33 -2.85 5.99 -4.75
CA ILE A 33 -1.50 5.86 -4.18
C ILE A 33 -1.07 4.38 -4.16
N VAL A 34 -1.97 3.48 -3.81
CA VAL A 34 -1.66 2.04 -3.75
C VAL A 34 -1.50 1.45 -5.16
N ASP A 35 -2.28 1.88 -6.15
CA ASP A 35 -2.10 1.52 -7.56
C ASP A 35 -0.74 2.00 -8.11
N GLU A 36 -0.36 3.25 -7.85
CA GLU A 36 0.96 3.80 -8.19
C GLU A 36 2.09 2.98 -7.53
N ALA A 37 1.91 2.59 -6.27
CA ALA A 37 2.87 1.75 -5.57
C ALA A 37 2.95 0.35 -6.20
N GLY A 38 1.82 -0.23 -6.60
CA GLY A 38 1.79 -1.54 -7.24
C GLY A 38 2.55 -1.56 -8.56
N ALA A 39 2.30 -0.57 -9.42
CA ALA A 39 3.03 -0.38 -10.67
C ALA A 39 4.52 -0.12 -10.44
N ARG A 40 4.88 0.67 -9.41
CA ARG A 40 6.27 1.06 -9.12
C ARG A 40 7.09 -0.06 -8.51
N PHE A 41 6.49 -0.88 -7.64
CA PHE A 41 7.18 -1.94 -6.91
C PHE A 41 6.96 -3.34 -7.50
N ASN A 42 6.28 -3.46 -8.65
CA ASN A 42 5.89 -4.73 -9.27
C ASN A 42 5.07 -5.61 -8.30
N LEU A 43 4.15 -4.99 -7.56
CA LEU A 43 3.20 -5.73 -6.74
C LEU A 43 2.10 -6.32 -7.63
N GLY A 44 1.66 -7.52 -7.30
CA GLY A 44 0.48 -8.12 -7.90
C GLY A 44 -0.81 -7.43 -7.44
N PRO A 45 -1.93 -7.67 -8.15
CA PRO A 45 -3.24 -7.15 -7.76
C PRO A 45 -3.63 -7.58 -6.34
N MET A 46 -3.25 -8.80 -5.92
CA MET A 46 -3.49 -9.33 -4.59
C MET A 46 -2.83 -8.48 -3.48
N GLU A 47 -1.53 -8.20 -3.60
CA GLU A 47 -0.82 -7.36 -2.63
C GLU A 47 -1.35 -5.92 -2.61
N THR A 48 -1.70 -5.40 -3.78
CA THR A 48 -2.24 -4.05 -3.96
C THR A 48 -3.59 -3.90 -3.25
N GLU A 49 -4.50 -4.87 -3.43
CA GLU A 49 -5.77 -4.94 -2.71
C GLU A 49 -5.58 -5.14 -1.20
N MET A 50 -4.63 -5.98 -0.78
CA MET A 50 -4.32 -6.19 0.64
C MET A 50 -3.80 -4.92 1.31
N LEU A 51 -2.91 -4.17 0.65
CA LEU A 51 -2.43 -2.87 1.10
C LEU A 51 -3.59 -1.88 1.22
N LEU A 52 -4.42 -1.77 0.18
CA LEU A 52 -5.57 -0.88 0.18
C LEU A 52 -6.53 -1.20 1.33
N ASP A 53 -6.82 -2.48 1.56
CA ASP A 53 -7.68 -2.93 2.65
C ASP A 53 -7.07 -2.63 4.02
N LEU A 54 -5.80 -2.94 4.26
CA LEU A 54 -5.09 -2.63 5.51
C LEU A 54 -5.21 -1.15 5.91
N PHE A 55 -4.94 -0.26 4.96
CA PHE A 55 -4.97 1.18 5.21
C PHE A 55 -6.41 1.74 5.27
N ARG A 56 -7.38 1.11 4.60
CA ARG A 56 -8.81 1.44 4.70
C ARG A 56 -9.39 0.97 6.03
N THR A 57 -9.13 -0.26 6.43
CA THR A 57 -9.61 -0.91 7.65
C THR A 57 -9.04 -0.23 8.90
N CYS A 58 -7.78 0.22 8.87
CA CYS A 58 -7.20 1.02 9.96
C CYS A 58 -7.88 2.39 10.15
N HIS A 59 -8.57 2.92 9.13
CA HIS A 59 -9.33 4.18 9.21
C HIS A 59 -10.84 3.97 9.46
N ASN A 60 -11.33 2.72 9.48
CA ASN A 60 -12.78 2.45 9.50
C ASN A 60 -13.31 1.89 10.83
N ASP A 61 -12.78 2.34 11.96
CA ASP A 61 -13.36 2.00 13.29
C ASP A 61 -14.61 2.85 13.64
N HIS A 62 -15.14 3.68 12.74
CA HIS A 62 -16.34 4.45 13.04
C HIS A 62 -17.38 4.39 11.92
N THR A 63 -18.50 3.75 12.27
CA THR A 63 -19.85 3.77 11.65
C THR A 63 -20.11 2.84 10.46
N GLN A 64 -20.52 1.61 10.80
CA GLN A 64 -21.58 0.92 10.06
C GLN A 64 -22.69 0.49 11.04
N GLY A 65 -23.87 1.10 10.89
CA GLY A 65 -25.19 0.50 11.19
C GLY A 65 -25.70 0.63 12.62
#